data_AF-A0A7K1FQT3-F1
#
_entry.id   AF-A0A7K1FQT3-F1
#
_cell.length_a   1.000
_cell.length_b   1.000
_cell.length_c   1.000
_cell.angle_alpha   90.00
_cell.angle_beta   90.00
_cell.angle_gamma   90.00
#
_symmetry.space_group_name_H-M   'P 1'
#
loop_
_entity.id
_entity.type
_entity.pdbx_description
1 polymer ?
#
loop_
_entity_poly.entity_id
_entity_poly.type
_entity_poly.pdbx_seq_one_letter_code
_entity_poly.pdbx_strand_id
1 'polypeptide(L)'
;MTSWHLILGVFGLLLAFGLLMVLSASSITALKRGNGVFGTFENQALYAFVGLFGFVFAARLAPKAMRSLAFPGVLVSIGLLAVTLVIGQVRGGARSWLGIGNITVQPSELAKVALLVWSAHVLASRRHTLRSLRALLIPVLPVFVLMVLLIMLQPDLGTTVSLTIVFFAVLWFAGAPWWIFGLLGTGAVAGVAYLATSADYRAARVFAFLDPSNPANAAATYQLNQGLFGMGHGGIFGVGLGNSVAKWGSLPNADSDFIFAIIGEELGLVGTGLVLVLYAMLAYTGFRIARRNVDPFIKIVASSCTVWLVGQASINIGYVVGLLPVTGITLPMISAGGTSLIVTMFVFGILANFARTEPQAAAALYAQGPGRVARFLGIHSRPTPGAGTENTKRARRRAAREEARAARRRERAERSRPARRGDGDRSDRRAHPGNARRSGTRSGTKSQRAVAGRTSGRSAERATDRRDPGTQRDRGARQDRGARQDRGARRTAGPAGSDPRRGDPRAAGNARMRDDAGRRRETPGAGRAGKDRMVQVQGDGRPRPIPVDHQGERTIRRSGRTVRR
;
A
#
# COMPACT_ATOMS: atom_id res chain seq x y z
N MET A 1 2.36 10.89 24.69
CA MET A 1 1.43 10.19 23.76
C MET A 1 2.15 9.05 23.04
N THR A 2 1.66 7.82 23.17
CA THR A 2 2.16 6.68 22.38
C THR A 2 1.62 6.76 20.95
N SER A 3 2.32 6.18 19.97
CA SER A 3 1.89 6.18 18.56
C SER A 3 0.52 5.55 18.37
N TRP A 4 0.15 4.61 19.26
CA TRP A 4 -1.18 3.99 19.33
C TRP A 4 -2.32 5.02 19.55
N HIS A 5 -2.15 5.96 20.48
CA HIS A 5 -3.18 6.97 20.73
C HIS A 5 -3.29 7.95 19.56
N LEU A 6 -2.16 8.31 18.94
CA LEU A 6 -2.14 9.21 17.79
C LEU A 6 -2.90 8.61 16.60
N ILE A 7 -2.64 7.35 16.24
CA ILE A 7 -3.30 6.73 15.09
C ILE A 7 -4.80 6.53 15.31
N LEU A 8 -5.22 6.21 16.54
CA LEU A 8 -6.65 6.16 16.90
C LEU A 8 -7.33 7.53 16.84
N GLY A 9 -6.66 8.57 17.34
CA GLY A 9 -7.19 9.93 17.28
C GLY A 9 -7.37 10.41 15.85
N VAL A 10 -6.35 10.22 15.01
CA VAL A 10 -6.41 10.56 13.57
C VAL A 10 -7.48 9.76 12.85
N PHE A 11 -7.56 8.45 13.10
CA PHE A 11 -8.61 7.59 12.53
C PHE A 11 -10.02 8.08 12.91
N GLY A 12 -10.26 8.32 14.20
CA GLY A 12 -11.57 8.74 14.70
C GLY A 12 -11.97 10.12 14.17
N LEU A 13 -11.03 11.07 14.14
CA LEU A 13 -11.28 12.42 13.62
C LEU A 13 -11.55 12.41 12.12
N LEU A 14 -10.74 11.69 11.32
CA LEU A 14 -10.96 11.56 9.87
C LEU A 14 -12.30 10.86 9.57
N LEU A 15 -12.65 9.81 10.31
CA LEU A 15 -13.92 9.10 10.10
C LEU A 15 -15.13 9.96 10.45
N ALA A 16 -15.12 10.60 11.61
CA ALA A 16 -16.22 11.44 12.06
C ALA A 16 -16.41 12.64 11.13
N PHE A 17 -15.31 13.30 10.76
CA PHE A 17 -15.33 14.40 9.81
C PHE A 17 -15.79 13.96 8.41
N GLY A 18 -15.31 12.81 7.93
CA GLY A 18 -15.72 12.22 6.66
C GLY A 18 -17.21 11.92 6.60
N LEU A 19 -17.75 11.24 7.62
CA LEU A 19 -19.19 10.95 7.71
C LEU A 19 -20.04 12.21 7.76
N LEU A 20 -19.61 13.24 8.51
CA LEU A 20 -20.27 14.53 8.56
C LEU A 20 -20.29 15.20 7.17
N MET A 21 -19.16 15.21 6.46
CA MET A 21 -19.07 15.82 5.14
C MET A 21 -19.82 15.04 4.07
N VAL A 22 -19.85 13.71 4.13
CA VAL A 22 -20.68 12.90 3.20
C VAL A 22 -22.17 13.14 3.46
N LEU A 23 -22.60 13.20 4.72
CA LEU A 23 -23.98 13.58 5.05
C LEU A 23 -24.33 14.94 4.45
N SER A 24 -23.45 15.92 4.67
CA SER A 24 -23.61 17.26 4.14
C SER A 24 -23.70 17.25 2.60
N ALA A 25 -22.74 16.63 1.92
CA ALA A 25 -22.59 16.61 0.46
C ALA A 25 -23.68 15.82 -0.28
N SER A 26 -24.14 14.70 0.30
CA SER A 26 -25.03 13.77 -0.39
C SER A 26 -26.52 14.05 -0.18
N SER A 27 -26.89 14.82 0.86
CA SER A 27 -28.29 15.10 1.24
C SER A 27 -29.17 15.62 0.11
N ILE A 28 -28.70 16.63 -0.62
CA ILE A 28 -29.44 17.25 -1.74
C ILE A 28 -29.50 16.32 -2.95
N THR A 29 -28.41 15.61 -3.24
CA THR A 29 -28.35 14.68 -4.38
C THR A 29 -29.25 13.46 -4.15
N ALA A 30 -29.34 12.96 -2.92
CA ALA A 30 -30.24 11.88 -2.54
C ALA A 30 -31.70 12.28 -2.73
N LEU A 31 -32.07 13.49 -2.28
CA LEU A 31 -33.41 14.04 -2.44
C LEU A 31 -33.82 14.18 -3.92
N LYS A 32 -32.91 14.65 -4.78
CA LYS A 32 -33.15 14.77 -6.24
C LYS A 32 -33.38 13.42 -6.94
N ARG A 33 -32.86 12.32 -6.39
CA ARG A 33 -33.02 10.97 -6.96
C ARG A 33 -34.27 10.23 -6.45
N GLY A 34 -35.12 10.90 -5.66
CA GLY A 34 -36.31 10.29 -5.07
C GLY A 34 -36.02 9.33 -3.91
N ASN A 35 -34.77 9.28 -3.44
CA ASN A 35 -34.43 8.59 -2.20
C ASN A 35 -34.70 9.52 -1.00
N GLY A 36 -34.86 8.95 0.19
CA GLY A 36 -34.84 9.76 1.42
C GLY A 36 -33.54 10.57 1.49
N VAL A 37 -33.61 11.75 2.12
CA VAL A 37 -32.47 12.69 2.29
C VAL A 37 -31.22 11.99 2.86
N PHE A 38 -31.42 10.90 3.61
CA PHE A 38 -30.37 10.12 4.25
C PHE A 38 -29.92 8.88 3.47
N GLY A 39 -30.53 8.52 2.34
CA GLY A 39 -30.27 7.21 1.70
C GLY A 39 -28.81 6.95 1.31
N THR A 40 -28.08 7.97 0.84
CA THR A 40 -26.63 7.84 0.57
C THR A 40 -25.81 7.78 1.85
N PHE A 41 -26.20 8.54 2.88
CA PHE A 41 -25.56 8.54 4.19
C PHE A 41 -25.76 7.21 4.94
N GLU A 42 -26.95 6.62 4.89
CA GLU A 42 -27.27 5.32 5.50
C GLU A 42 -26.35 4.22 4.96
N ASN A 43 -26.17 4.19 3.63
CA ASN A 43 -25.24 3.27 3.00
C ASN A 43 -23.79 3.53 3.44
N GLN A 44 -23.36 4.79 3.46
CA GLN A 44 -22.01 5.16 3.92
C GLN A 44 -21.80 4.79 5.41
N ALA A 45 -22.79 5.00 6.26
CA ALA A 45 -22.77 4.63 7.67
C ALA A 45 -22.70 3.11 7.85
N LEU A 46 -23.42 2.35 7.03
CA LEU A 46 -23.30 0.88 6.99
C LEU A 46 -21.88 0.45 6.57
N TYR A 47 -21.30 1.06 5.53
CA TYR A 47 -19.91 0.78 5.13
C TYR A 47 -18.92 1.15 6.22
N ALA A 48 -19.12 2.27 6.94
CA ALA A 48 -18.30 2.66 8.09
C ALA A 48 -18.42 1.65 9.24
N PHE A 49 -19.63 1.16 9.50
CA PHE A 49 -19.89 0.15 10.52
C PHE A 49 -19.19 -1.17 10.17
N VAL A 50 -19.33 -1.68 8.95
CA VAL A 50 -18.60 -2.86 8.45
C VAL A 50 -17.08 -2.62 8.48
N GLY A 51 -16.64 -1.43 8.08
CA GLY A 51 -15.24 -1.02 8.14
C GLY A 51 -14.68 -0.98 9.55
N LEU A 52 -15.51 -0.72 10.58
CA LEU A 52 -15.10 -0.78 11.98
C LEU A 52 -14.77 -2.22 12.39
N PHE A 53 -15.53 -3.22 11.93
CA PHE A 53 -15.15 -4.63 12.11
C PHE A 53 -13.83 -4.93 11.39
N GLY A 54 -13.64 -4.41 10.17
CA GLY A 54 -12.38 -4.53 9.42
C GLY A 54 -11.19 -3.93 10.18
N PHE A 55 -11.33 -2.71 10.70
CA PHE A 55 -10.35 -2.04 11.55
C PHE A 55 -10.01 -2.89 12.77
N VAL A 56 -11.03 -3.33 13.51
CA VAL A 56 -10.89 -4.09 14.75
C VAL A 56 -10.23 -5.44 14.50
N PHE A 57 -10.61 -6.12 13.41
CA PHE A 57 -10.00 -7.37 12.96
C PHE A 57 -8.52 -7.17 12.62
N ALA A 58 -8.18 -6.20 11.77
CA ALA A 58 -6.80 -5.89 11.41
C ALA A 58 -5.96 -5.46 12.62
N ALA A 59 -6.54 -4.70 13.55
CA ALA A 59 -5.89 -4.27 14.79
C ALA A 59 -5.53 -5.43 15.73
N ARG A 60 -6.19 -6.59 15.60
CA ARG A 60 -5.93 -7.81 16.37
C ARG A 60 -5.16 -8.88 15.59
N LEU A 61 -5.01 -8.74 14.28
CA LEU A 61 -4.34 -9.73 13.45
C LEU A 61 -2.85 -9.79 13.79
N ALA A 62 -2.32 -10.98 14.11
CA ALA A 62 -0.90 -11.13 14.40
C ALA A 62 -0.06 -10.89 13.13
N PRO A 63 1.10 -10.21 13.20
CA PRO A 63 1.97 -10.01 12.03
C PRO A 63 2.37 -11.32 11.33
N LYS A 64 2.50 -12.42 12.09
CA LYS A 64 2.76 -13.76 11.54
C LYS A 64 1.60 -14.25 10.65
N ALA A 65 0.35 -14.04 11.09
CA ALA A 65 -0.84 -14.42 10.33
C ALA A 65 -0.99 -13.56 9.06
N MET A 66 -0.68 -12.26 9.15
CA MET A 66 -0.65 -11.37 7.98
C MET A 66 0.35 -11.85 6.92
N ARG A 67 1.53 -12.31 7.34
CA ARG A 67 2.52 -12.90 6.43
C ARG A 67 2.08 -14.22 5.82
N SER A 68 1.42 -15.11 6.56
CA SER A 68 0.93 -16.37 6.00
C SER A 68 -0.21 -16.17 5.00
N LEU A 69 -1.02 -15.12 5.20
CA LEU A 69 -2.11 -14.74 4.29
C LEU A 69 -1.63 -13.96 3.06
N ALA A 70 -0.38 -13.52 3.02
CA ALA A 70 0.17 -12.72 1.93
C ALA A 70 0.02 -13.38 0.54
N PHE A 71 0.51 -14.62 0.40
CA PHE A 71 0.48 -15.33 -0.88
C PHE A 71 -0.96 -15.74 -1.28
N PRO A 72 -1.77 -16.35 -0.38
CA PRO A 72 -3.19 -16.58 -0.68
C PRO A 72 -3.94 -15.30 -1.05
N GLY A 73 -3.68 -14.19 -0.37
CA GLY A 73 -4.32 -12.90 -0.64
C GLY A 73 -4.05 -12.39 -2.05
N VAL A 74 -2.83 -12.54 -2.56
CA VAL A 74 -2.48 -12.17 -3.94
C VAL A 74 -3.20 -13.06 -4.95
N LEU A 75 -3.23 -14.38 -4.73
CA LEU A 75 -3.93 -15.31 -5.62
C LEU A 75 -5.43 -15.03 -5.67
N VAL A 76 -6.07 -14.83 -4.52
CA VAL A 76 -7.48 -14.45 -4.43
C VAL A 76 -7.73 -13.12 -5.13
N SER A 77 -6.86 -12.13 -4.94
CA SER A 77 -7.01 -10.81 -5.57
C SER A 77 -6.89 -10.89 -7.10
N ILE A 78 -5.92 -11.64 -7.62
CA ILE A 78 -5.78 -11.87 -9.08
C ILE A 78 -7.02 -12.58 -9.62
N GLY A 79 -7.48 -13.63 -8.94
CA GLY A 79 -8.70 -14.35 -9.31
C GLY A 79 -9.93 -13.43 -9.35
N LEU A 80 -10.12 -12.61 -8.32
CA LEU A 80 -11.24 -11.66 -8.28
C LEU A 80 -11.13 -10.57 -9.36
N LEU A 81 -9.92 -10.06 -9.64
CA LEU A 81 -9.71 -9.10 -10.73
C LEU A 81 -10.06 -9.72 -12.09
N ALA A 82 -9.65 -10.98 -12.33
CA ALA A 82 -9.99 -11.71 -13.54
C ALA A 82 -11.49 -11.98 -13.66
N VAL A 83 -12.14 -12.40 -12.57
CA VAL A 83 -13.60 -12.60 -12.52
C VAL A 83 -14.34 -11.30 -12.81
N THR A 84 -13.87 -10.17 -12.29
CA THR A 84 -14.49 -8.86 -12.50
C THR A 84 -14.49 -8.44 -13.98
N LEU A 85 -13.51 -8.87 -14.77
CA LEU A 85 -13.50 -8.63 -16.22
C LEU A 85 -14.68 -9.30 -16.94
N VAL A 86 -15.20 -10.41 -16.40
CA VAL A 86 -16.22 -11.25 -17.06
C VAL A 86 -17.62 -11.03 -16.51
N ILE A 87 -17.76 -10.75 -15.21
CA ILE A 87 -19.06 -10.58 -14.54
C ILE A 87 -19.24 -9.22 -13.85
N GLY A 88 -18.24 -8.35 -13.89
CA GLY A 88 -18.31 -7.04 -13.25
C GLY A 88 -19.41 -6.15 -13.83
N GLN A 89 -19.93 -5.27 -13.00
CA GLN A 89 -20.92 -4.25 -13.36
C GLN A 89 -20.19 -3.01 -13.89
N VAL A 90 -20.72 -2.41 -14.96
CA VAL A 90 -20.16 -1.18 -15.55
C VAL A 90 -20.66 0.02 -14.76
N ARG A 91 -19.74 0.80 -14.17
CA ARG A 91 -20.03 2.07 -13.49
C ARG A 91 -18.99 3.09 -13.89
N GLY A 92 -19.41 4.30 -14.29
CA GLY A 92 -18.47 5.35 -14.72
C GLY A 92 -17.57 4.95 -15.90
N GLY A 93 -18.06 4.06 -16.77
CA GLY A 93 -17.29 3.52 -17.90
C GLY A 93 -16.23 2.48 -17.55
N ALA A 94 -16.16 2.01 -16.29
CA ALA A 94 -15.25 0.97 -15.85
C ALA A 94 -16.02 -0.27 -15.38
N ARG A 95 -15.53 -1.46 -15.76
CA ARG A 95 -16.07 -2.75 -15.33
C ARG A 95 -15.29 -3.25 -14.11
N SER A 96 -15.35 -2.50 -13.01
CA SER A 96 -14.50 -2.74 -11.82
C SER A 96 -15.26 -3.13 -10.55
N TRP A 97 -16.58 -3.33 -10.62
CA TRP A 97 -17.42 -3.59 -9.44
C TRP A 97 -18.10 -4.95 -9.51
N LEU A 98 -18.06 -5.71 -8.40
CA LEU A 98 -18.86 -6.92 -8.22
C LEU A 98 -20.08 -6.57 -7.34
N GLY A 99 -21.27 -6.82 -7.86
CA GLY A 99 -22.52 -6.64 -7.13
C GLY A 99 -23.01 -7.94 -6.50
N ILE A 100 -23.27 -7.93 -5.19
CA ILE A 100 -23.90 -9.04 -4.46
C ILE A 100 -25.10 -8.45 -3.71
N GLY A 101 -26.29 -8.57 -4.30
CA GLY A 101 -27.49 -7.89 -3.81
C GLY A 101 -27.29 -6.37 -3.77
N ASN A 102 -27.55 -5.76 -2.61
CA ASN A 102 -27.40 -4.30 -2.42
C ASN A 102 -25.96 -3.86 -2.12
N ILE A 103 -25.02 -4.80 -1.96
CA ILE A 103 -23.63 -4.50 -1.63
C ILE A 103 -22.80 -4.56 -2.91
N THR A 104 -21.96 -3.54 -3.11
CA THR A 104 -20.96 -3.56 -4.18
C THR A 104 -19.56 -3.59 -3.60
N VAL A 105 -18.76 -4.53 -4.10
CA VAL A 105 -17.36 -4.71 -3.71
C VAL A 105 -16.48 -4.43 -4.91
N GLN A 106 -15.46 -3.60 -4.72
CA GLN A 106 -14.42 -3.34 -5.72
C GLN A 106 -13.19 -4.22 -5.41
N PRO A 107 -12.91 -5.28 -6.19
CA PRO A 107 -11.81 -6.20 -5.85
C PRO A 107 -10.42 -5.60 -5.91
N SER A 108 -10.25 -4.52 -6.66
CA SER A 108 -8.98 -3.80 -6.73
C SER A 108 -8.56 -3.15 -5.41
N GLU A 109 -9.52 -2.83 -4.54
CA GLU A 109 -9.23 -2.35 -3.18
C GLU A 109 -8.52 -3.44 -2.36
N LEU A 110 -8.97 -4.69 -2.47
CA LEU A 110 -8.31 -5.83 -1.84
C LEU A 110 -6.95 -6.13 -2.49
N ALA A 111 -6.85 -6.00 -3.81
CA ALA A 111 -5.60 -6.22 -4.54
C ALA A 111 -4.46 -5.29 -4.07
N LYS A 112 -4.76 -4.04 -3.73
CA LYS A 112 -3.78 -3.09 -3.15
C LYS A 112 -3.21 -3.61 -1.83
N VAL A 113 -4.07 -4.03 -0.91
CA VAL A 113 -3.65 -4.58 0.39
C VAL A 113 -2.85 -5.87 0.21
N ALA A 114 -3.33 -6.77 -0.65
CA ALA A 114 -2.67 -8.04 -0.94
C ALA A 114 -1.27 -7.82 -1.53
N LEU A 115 -1.15 -6.97 -2.55
CA LEU A 115 0.13 -6.62 -3.17
C LEU A 115 1.08 -6.01 -2.15
N LEU A 116 0.60 -5.07 -1.33
CA LEU A 116 1.39 -4.40 -0.30
C LEU A 116 1.96 -5.39 0.71
N VAL A 117 1.09 -6.20 1.32
CA VAL A 117 1.47 -7.17 2.35
C VAL A 117 2.39 -8.25 1.78
N TRP A 118 2.08 -8.77 0.60
CA TRP A 118 2.90 -9.80 -0.03
C TRP A 118 4.25 -9.29 -0.51
N SER A 119 4.29 -8.14 -1.17
CA SER A 119 5.56 -7.56 -1.61
C SER A 119 6.45 -7.24 -0.42
N ALA A 120 5.88 -6.67 0.65
CA ALA A 120 6.61 -6.45 1.90
C ALA A 120 7.12 -7.75 2.52
N HIS A 121 6.33 -8.82 2.52
CA HIS A 121 6.74 -10.13 3.03
C HIS A 121 7.91 -10.72 2.24
N VAL A 122 7.83 -10.71 0.92
CA VAL A 122 8.87 -11.25 0.02
C VAL A 122 10.17 -10.46 0.14
N LEU A 123 10.10 -9.13 0.14
CA LEU A 123 11.28 -8.26 0.20
C LEU A 123 11.90 -8.27 1.60
N ALA A 124 11.10 -8.30 2.66
CA ALA A 124 11.62 -8.41 4.02
C ALA A 124 12.31 -9.76 4.27
N SER A 125 11.78 -10.86 3.71
CA SER A 125 12.35 -12.20 3.88
C SER A 125 13.66 -12.39 3.12
N ARG A 126 13.85 -11.68 2.00
CA ARG A 126 15.05 -11.78 1.15
C ARG A 126 16.08 -10.68 1.39
N ARG A 127 15.89 -9.82 2.41
CA ARG A 127 16.68 -8.60 2.65
C ARG A 127 18.21 -8.81 2.63
N HIS A 128 18.69 -9.95 3.09
CA HIS A 128 20.13 -10.28 3.10
C HIS A 128 20.70 -10.64 1.71
N THR A 129 19.85 -11.03 0.77
CA THR A 129 20.19 -11.43 -0.61
C THR A 129 19.88 -10.33 -1.63
N LEU A 130 19.20 -9.25 -1.21
CA LEU A 130 18.93 -8.05 -2.01
C LEU A 130 20.22 -7.23 -2.21
N ARG A 131 21.19 -7.80 -2.93
CA ARG A 131 22.41 -7.10 -3.37
C ARG A 131 22.32 -6.62 -4.81
N SER A 132 21.32 -7.06 -5.55
CA SER A 132 21.11 -6.70 -6.95
C SER A 132 19.67 -6.27 -7.21
N LEU A 133 19.48 -5.40 -8.20
CA LEU A 133 18.16 -4.92 -8.61
C LEU A 133 17.26 -6.03 -9.12
N ARG A 134 17.85 -6.99 -9.83
CA ARG A 134 17.17 -8.20 -10.26
C ARG A 134 16.55 -8.95 -9.08
N ALA A 135 17.29 -9.09 -7.97
CA ALA A 135 16.77 -9.75 -6.77
C ALA A 135 15.62 -8.98 -6.09
N LEU A 136 15.56 -7.66 -6.28
CA LEU A 136 14.50 -6.80 -5.73
C LEU A 136 13.26 -6.76 -6.63
N LEU A 137 13.41 -6.58 -7.94
CA LEU A 137 12.29 -6.40 -8.88
C LEU A 137 11.70 -7.73 -9.36
N ILE A 138 12.51 -8.72 -9.77
CA ILE A 138 12.01 -9.98 -10.34
C ILE A 138 10.92 -10.66 -9.49
N PRO A 139 11.01 -10.73 -8.14
CA PRO A 139 10.00 -11.45 -7.39
C PRO A 139 8.66 -10.71 -7.29
N VAL A 140 8.60 -9.39 -7.45
CA VAL A 140 7.37 -8.58 -7.22
C VAL A 140 6.84 -7.90 -8.46
N LEU A 141 7.70 -7.51 -9.40
CA LEU A 141 7.34 -6.79 -10.61
C LEU A 141 6.37 -7.59 -11.49
N PRO A 142 6.54 -8.91 -11.74
CA PRO A 142 5.59 -9.65 -12.58
C PRO A 142 4.17 -9.68 -12.00
N VAL A 143 4.04 -9.82 -10.68
CA VAL A 143 2.73 -9.81 -10.01
C VAL A 143 2.10 -8.42 -10.07
N PHE A 144 2.90 -7.37 -9.86
CA PHE A 144 2.45 -5.99 -10.04
C PHE A 144 1.97 -5.73 -11.47
N VAL A 145 2.77 -6.07 -12.48
CA VAL A 145 2.42 -5.89 -13.90
C VAL A 145 1.16 -6.67 -14.25
N LEU A 146 1.01 -7.91 -13.78
CA LEU A 146 -0.21 -8.68 -14.00
C LEU A 146 -1.45 -8.02 -13.38
N MET A 147 -1.36 -7.55 -12.14
CA MET A 147 -2.48 -6.85 -11.50
C MET A 147 -2.82 -5.54 -12.21
N VAL A 148 -1.81 -4.75 -12.58
CA VAL A 148 -1.99 -3.52 -13.36
C VAL A 148 -2.66 -3.84 -14.69
N LEU A 149 -2.18 -4.84 -15.43
CA LEU A 149 -2.77 -5.25 -16.71
C LEU A 149 -4.25 -5.61 -16.55
N LEU A 150 -4.60 -6.44 -15.57
CA LEU A 150 -5.98 -6.81 -15.30
C LEU A 150 -6.87 -5.59 -14.98
N ILE A 151 -6.35 -4.60 -14.26
CA ILE A 151 -7.08 -3.36 -13.91
C ILE A 151 -7.18 -2.43 -15.12
N MET A 152 -6.13 -2.34 -15.95
CA MET A 152 -6.17 -1.57 -17.20
C MET A 152 -7.19 -2.16 -18.19
N LEU A 153 -7.39 -3.49 -18.19
CA LEU A 153 -8.45 -4.16 -18.94
C LEU A 153 -9.87 -3.90 -18.38
N GLN A 154 -10.00 -3.42 -17.13
CA GLN A 154 -11.28 -2.95 -16.53
C GLN A 154 -11.58 -1.47 -16.83
N PRO A 155 -10.86 -0.89 -17.80
CA PRO A 155 -10.47 0.51 -17.83
C PRO A 155 -10.58 1.26 -16.49
N ASP A 156 -9.73 1.04 -15.49
CA ASP A 156 -9.79 1.80 -14.22
C ASP A 156 -8.49 2.57 -13.91
N LEU A 157 -8.46 3.86 -14.28
CA LEU A 157 -7.28 4.71 -14.18
C LEU A 157 -6.91 5.04 -12.71
N GLY A 158 -7.89 5.48 -11.91
CA GLY A 158 -7.66 5.87 -10.53
C GLY A 158 -7.12 4.70 -9.70
N THR A 159 -7.65 3.50 -9.92
CA THR A 159 -7.14 2.28 -9.31
C THR A 159 -5.71 1.98 -9.77
N THR A 160 -5.43 2.06 -11.08
CA THR A 160 -4.09 1.82 -11.63
C THR A 160 -3.04 2.73 -10.99
N VAL A 161 -3.34 4.02 -10.89
CA VAL A 161 -2.48 5.02 -10.22
C VAL A 161 -2.28 4.65 -8.75
N SER A 162 -3.36 4.34 -8.02
CA SER A 162 -3.25 3.99 -6.60
C SER A 162 -2.46 2.71 -6.33
N LEU A 163 -2.61 1.67 -7.16
CA LEU A 163 -1.81 0.44 -7.07
C LEU A 163 -0.33 0.72 -7.37
N THR A 164 -0.06 1.63 -8.31
CA THR A 164 1.31 2.08 -8.63
C THR A 164 1.94 2.83 -7.45
N ILE A 165 1.20 3.71 -6.76
CA ILE A 165 1.66 4.36 -5.53
C ILE A 165 2.04 3.32 -4.48
N VAL A 166 1.17 2.32 -4.26
CA VAL A 166 1.44 1.22 -3.31
C VAL A 166 2.73 0.48 -3.68
N PHE A 167 2.88 0.11 -4.94
CA PHE A 167 4.05 -0.62 -5.41
C PHE A 167 5.33 0.20 -5.24
N PHE A 168 5.34 1.46 -5.66
CA PHE A 168 6.48 2.35 -5.52
C PHE A 168 6.84 2.58 -4.06
N ALA A 169 5.85 2.78 -3.18
CA ALA A 169 6.10 2.92 -1.76
C ALA A 169 6.81 1.67 -1.20
N VAL A 170 6.35 0.47 -1.55
CA VAL A 170 6.99 -0.78 -1.11
C VAL A 170 8.42 -0.87 -1.61
N LEU A 171 8.68 -0.58 -2.89
CA LEU A 171 10.04 -0.61 -3.44
C LEU A 171 10.96 0.41 -2.75
N TRP A 172 10.46 1.62 -2.49
CA TRP A 172 11.23 2.69 -1.85
C TRP A 172 11.68 2.27 -0.46
N PHE A 173 10.77 1.78 0.37
CA PHE A 173 11.10 1.37 1.73
C PHE A 173 11.80 0.01 1.82
N ALA A 174 11.75 -0.79 0.75
CA ALA A 174 12.60 -1.97 0.60
C ALA A 174 14.06 -1.63 0.23
N GLY A 175 14.33 -0.40 -0.21
CA GLY A 175 15.67 0.08 -0.54
C GLY A 175 16.02 0.04 -2.03
N ALA A 176 15.02 0.11 -2.92
CA ALA A 176 15.28 0.32 -4.35
C ALA A 176 15.97 1.68 -4.58
N PRO A 177 16.95 1.78 -5.49
CA PRO A 177 17.60 3.05 -5.80
C PRO A 177 16.62 4.02 -6.49
N TRP A 178 16.78 5.31 -6.20
CA TRP A 178 15.87 6.37 -6.62
C TRP A 178 15.68 6.51 -8.14
N TRP A 179 16.67 6.12 -8.96
CA TRP A 179 16.56 6.22 -10.42
C TRP A 179 15.60 5.19 -11.04
N ILE A 180 15.31 4.08 -10.35
CA ILE A 180 14.33 3.07 -10.82
C ILE A 180 12.93 3.67 -10.85
N PHE A 181 12.64 4.64 -10.00
CA PHE A 181 11.36 5.35 -10.00
C PHE A 181 11.20 6.21 -11.26
N GLY A 182 12.30 6.74 -11.81
CA GLY A 182 12.29 7.37 -13.12
C GLY A 182 11.94 6.36 -14.23
N LEU A 183 12.62 5.21 -14.25
CA LEU A 183 12.40 4.16 -15.27
C LEU A 183 11.00 3.52 -15.19
N LEU A 184 10.53 3.17 -13.99
CA LEU A 184 9.17 2.63 -13.83
C LEU A 184 8.13 3.73 -13.99
N GLY A 185 8.48 4.97 -13.64
CA GLY A 185 7.65 6.16 -13.81
C GLY A 185 7.33 6.44 -15.27
N THR A 186 8.29 6.27 -16.19
CA THR A 186 8.01 6.43 -17.63
C THR A 186 7.00 5.39 -18.13
N GLY A 187 7.12 4.13 -17.69
CA GLY A 187 6.13 3.09 -17.99
C GLY A 187 4.74 3.40 -17.42
N ALA A 188 4.68 3.90 -16.19
CA ALA A 188 3.42 4.32 -15.56
C ALA A 188 2.77 5.49 -16.30
N VAL A 189 3.55 6.51 -16.69
CA VAL A 189 3.07 7.65 -17.49
C VAL A 189 2.58 7.19 -18.86
N ALA A 190 3.31 6.29 -19.53
CA ALA A 190 2.88 5.73 -20.81
C ALA A 190 1.54 4.96 -20.68
N GLY A 191 1.39 4.15 -19.63
CA GLY A 191 0.14 3.43 -19.36
C GLY A 191 -1.03 4.37 -19.06
N VAL A 192 -0.78 5.44 -18.29
CA VAL A 192 -1.76 6.50 -18.02
C VAL A 192 -2.15 7.23 -19.31
N ALA A 193 -1.19 7.60 -20.15
CA ALA A 193 -1.45 8.28 -21.42
C ALA A 193 -2.25 7.40 -22.40
N TYR A 194 -1.92 6.11 -22.48
CA TYR A 194 -2.69 5.14 -23.26
C TYR A 194 -4.14 5.04 -22.76
N LEU A 195 -4.34 4.87 -21.45
CA LEU A 195 -5.70 4.81 -20.89
C LEU A 195 -6.46 6.12 -21.02
N ALA A 196 -5.79 7.26 -20.89
CA ALA A 196 -6.40 8.57 -21.06
C ALA A 196 -6.92 8.75 -22.49
N THR A 197 -6.17 8.32 -23.50
CA THR A 197 -6.56 8.43 -24.92
C THR A 197 -7.54 7.34 -25.38
N SER A 198 -7.68 6.25 -24.63
CA SER A 198 -8.58 5.14 -24.99
C SER A 198 -10.08 5.41 -24.81
N ALA A 199 -10.46 6.49 -24.11
CA ALA A 199 -11.86 6.85 -23.88
C ALA A 199 -12.05 8.38 -23.84
N ASP A 200 -13.01 8.88 -24.62
CA ASP A 200 -13.25 10.31 -24.83
C ASP A 200 -13.39 11.10 -23.52
N TYR A 201 -14.10 10.55 -22.53
CA TYR A 201 -14.31 11.21 -21.24
C TYR A 201 -13.03 11.40 -20.42
N ARG A 202 -12.07 10.47 -20.51
CA ARG A 202 -10.82 10.52 -19.72
C ARG A 202 -9.79 11.40 -20.38
N ALA A 203 -9.72 11.32 -21.72
CA ALA A 203 -8.99 12.25 -22.54
C ALA A 203 -9.44 13.68 -22.21
N ALA A 204 -10.76 13.92 -22.18
CA ALA A 204 -11.32 15.22 -21.87
C ALA A 204 -10.89 15.77 -20.50
N ARG A 205 -10.71 14.94 -19.46
CA ARG A 205 -10.22 15.40 -18.14
C ARG A 205 -8.75 15.80 -18.16
N VAL A 206 -7.91 15.10 -18.93
CA VAL A 206 -6.49 15.44 -19.07
C VAL A 206 -6.33 16.66 -19.96
N PHE A 207 -7.03 16.72 -21.08
CA PHE A 207 -6.99 17.85 -21.98
C PHE A 207 -7.69 19.09 -21.42
N ALA A 208 -8.73 18.97 -20.59
CA ALA A 208 -9.30 20.10 -19.85
C ALA A 208 -8.29 20.77 -18.90
N PHE A 209 -7.32 20.01 -18.39
CA PHE A 209 -6.25 20.55 -17.56
C PHE A 209 -5.14 21.22 -18.41
N LEU A 210 -4.78 20.63 -19.55
CA LEU A 210 -3.70 21.13 -20.42
C LEU A 210 -4.13 22.29 -21.31
N ASP A 211 -5.33 22.22 -21.87
CA ASP A 211 -5.96 23.22 -22.71
C ASP A 211 -7.43 23.42 -22.29
N PRO A 212 -7.65 24.20 -21.20
CA PRO A 212 -8.99 24.50 -20.71
C PRO A 212 -9.87 25.24 -21.71
N SER A 213 -9.25 25.92 -22.69
CA SER A 213 -9.93 26.77 -23.68
C SER A 213 -10.60 26.00 -24.81
N ASN A 214 -10.23 24.72 -24.98
CA ASN A 214 -10.74 23.88 -26.04
C ASN A 214 -12.23 23.55 -25.83
N PRO A 215 -13.13 23.88 -26.79
CA PRO A 215 -14.56 23.59 -26.68
C PRO A 215 -14.88 22.11 -26.51
N ALA A 216 -14.04 21.20 -27.03
CA ALA A 216 -14.21 19.76 -26.89
C ALA A 216 -14.15 19.28 -25.43
N ASN A 217 -13.51 20.08 -24.55
CA ASN A 217 -13.30 19.76 -23.14
C ASN A 217 -14.24 20.53 -22.19
N ALA A 218 -15.17 21.33 -22.73
CA ALA A 218 -15.94 22.32 -21.97
C ALA A 218 -16.64 21.74 -20.73
N ALA A 219 -17.18 20.51 -20.81
CA ALA A 219 -17.84 19.87 -19.68
C ALA A 219 -16.86 19.50 -18.54
N ALA A 220 -15.66 19.03 -18.88
CA ALA A 220 -14.63 18.70 -17.89
C ALA A 220 -13.99 19.97 -17.31
N THR A 221 -13.76 21.00 -18.13
CA THR A 221 -13.31 22.33 -17.68
C THR A 221 -14.33 22.97 -16.74
N TYR A 222 -15.62 22.88 -17.07
CA TYR A 222 -16.70 23.37 -16.22
C TYR A 222 -16.65 22.72 -14.83
N GLN A 223 -16.54 21.40 -14.75
CA GLN A 223 -16.46 20.68 -13.47
C GLN A 223 -15.26 21.15 -12.62
N LEU A 224 -14.08 21.33 -13.24
CA LEU A 224 -12.89 21.84 -12.56
C LEU A 224 -13.10 23.27 -12.01
N ASN A 225 -13.61 24.17 -12.85
CA ASN A 225 -13.85 25.56 -12.49
C ASN A 225 -14.88 25.70 -11.37
N GLN A 226 -15.96 24.91 -11.39
CA GLN A 226 -16.97 24.92 -10.34
C GLN A 226 -16.40 24.48 -8.98
N GLY A 227 -15.45 23.53 -8.97
CA GLY A 227 -14.72 23.16 -7.76
C GLY A 227 -13.89 24.32 -7.20
N LEU A 228 -13.18 25.04 -8.08
CA LEU A 228 -12.38 26.21 -7.71
C LEU A 228 -13.25 27.38 -7.22
N PHE A 229 -14.35 27.69 -7.92
CA PHE A 229 -15.27 28.75 -7.51
C PHE A 229 -15.94 28.45 -6.19
N GLY A 230 -16.34 27.20 -5.93
CA GLY A 230 -16.86 26.77 -4.64
C GLY A 230 -15.86 27.03 -3.50
N MET A 231 -14.59 26.68 -3.70
CA MET A 231 -13.55 26.98 -2.71
C MET A 231 -13.31 28.48 -2.53
N GLY A 232 -13.37 29.27 -3.62
CA GLY A 232 -13.28 30.73 -3.54
C GLY A 232 -14.44 31.35 -2.76
N HIS A 233 -15.65 30.84 -2.95
CA HIS A 233 -16.86 31.30 -2.27
C HIS A 233 -16.82 31.07 -0.76
N GLY A 234 -16.20 29.97 -0.31
CA GLY A 234 -16.08 29.65 1.11
C GLY A 234 -15.21 30.60 1.93
N GLY A 235 -14.28 31.35 1.32
CA GLY A 235 -13.39 32.26 2.06
C GLY A 235 -12.64 31.56 3.21
N ILE A 236 -12.47 32.24 4.35
CA ILE A 236 -11.72 31.69 5.49
C ILE A 236 -12.55 30.70 6.32
N PHE A 237 -13.83 31.02 6.60
CA PHE A 237 -14.67 30.29 7.55
C PHE A 237 -15.75 29.42 6.91
N GLY A 238 -15.93 29.52 5.60
CA GLY A 238 -16.97 28.83 4.87
C GLY A 238 -18.32 29.55 4.93
N VAL A 239 -19.25 29.08 4.11
CA VAL A 239 -20.65 29.55 4.09
C VAL A 239 -21.57 28.82 5.09
N GLY A 240 -21.00 27.88 5.85
CA GLY A 240 -21.72 27.04 6.81
C GLY A 240 -22.05 25.65 6.26
N LEU A 241 -22.11 24.68 7.18
CA LEU A 241 -22.44 23.29 6.86
C LEU A 241 -23.85 23.18 6.27
N GLY A 242 -23.97 22.48 5.14
CA GLY A 242 -25.23 22.28 4.42
C GLY A 242 -25.56 23.37 3.40
N ASN A 243 -24.85 24.51 3.42
CA ASN A 243 -25.17 25.68 2.60
C ASN A 243 -24.39 25.76 1.27
N SER A 244 -23.58 24.75 0.92
CA SER A 244 -22.85 24.75 -0.35
C SER A 244 -23.77 24.71 -1.57
N VAL A 245 -23.56 25.66 -2.47
CA VAL A 245 -24.30 25.77 -3.74
C VAL A 245 -23.84 24.69 -4.72
N ALA A 246 -22.59 24.22 -4.62
CA ALA A 246 -22.02 23.13 -5.43
C ALA A 246 -22.87 21.84 -5.41
N LYS A 247 -23.56 21.58 -4.30
CA LYS A 247 -24.38 20.38 -4.08
C LYS A 247 -25.69 20.36 -4.87
N TRP A 248 -26.13 21.50 -5.39
CA TRP A 248 -27.37 21.61 -6.17
C TRP A 248 -27.21 21.13 -7.62
N GLY A 249 -26.12 20.44 -7.95
CA GLY A 249 -25.89 19.86 -9.27
C GLY A 249 -24.95 20.68 -10.15
N SER A 250 -24.39 21.77 -9.63
CA SER A 250 -23.33 22.54 -10.27
C SER A 250 -21.99 21.82 -10.26
N LEU A 251 -21.79 20.82 -9.39
CA LEU A 251 -20.58 19.98 -9.36
C LEU A 251 -20.92 18.48 -9.44
N PRO A 252 -20.66 17.82 -10.57
CA PRO A 252 -20.83 16.36 -10.69
C PRO A 252 -19.90 15.60 -9.73
N ASN A 253 -20.39 14.50 -9.15
CA ASN A 253 -19.66 13.61 -8.22
C ASN A 253 -19.03 14.34 -7.02
N ALA A 254 -19.71 15.36 -6.50
CA ALA A 254 -19.19 16.20 -5.43
C ALA A 254 -19.07 15.47 -4.07
N ASP A 255 -19.83 14.39 -3.85
CA ASP A 255 -19.76 13.55 -2.65
C ASP A 255 -18.59 12.55 -2.65
N SER A 256 -18.02 12.25 -3.82
CA SER A 256 -16.94 11.28 -4.01
C SER A 256 -15.64 11.97 -4.41
N ASP A 257 -15.52 12.41 -5.66
CA ASP A 257 -14.26 12.88 -6.24
C ASP A 257 -13.94 14.34 -5.85
N PHE A 258 -14.96 15.17 -5.63
CA PHE A 258 -14.81 16.62 -5.37
C PHE A 258 -15.24 17.05 -3.96
N ILE A 259 -15.27 16.11 -3.00
CA ILE A 259 -15.70 16.43 -1.63
C ILE A 259 -14.83 17.50 -0.96
N PHE A 260 -13.55 17.58 -1.33
CA PHE A 260 -12.64 18.61 -0.83
C PHE A 260 -13.06 20.03 -1.27
N ALA A 261 -13.67 20.19 -2.45
CA ALA A 261 -14.22 21.46 -2.89
C ALA A 261 -15.44 21.87 -2.04
N ILE A 262 -16.31 20.90 -1.71
CA ILE A 262 -17.43 21.15 -0.78
C ILE A 262 -16.89 21.54 0.60
N ILE A 263 -15.87 20.86 1.12
CA ILE A 263 -15.25 21.22 2.41
C ILE A 263 -14.75 22.67 2.36
N GLY A 264 -14.10 23.07 1.26
CA GLY A 264 -13.64 24.43 1.06
C GLY A 264 -14.77 25.45 0.98
N GLU A 265 -15.89 25.13 0.34
CA GLU A 265 -17.05 26.03 0.30
C GLU A 265 -17.73 26.15 1.68
N GLU A 266 -17.98 25.04 2.36
CA GLU A 266 -18.79 25.01 3.59
C GLU A 266 -18.05 25.43 4.85
N LEU A 267 -16.78 25.07 4.95
CA LEU A 267 -15.94 25.28 6.12
C LEU A 267 -14.73 26.18 5.83
N GLY A 268 -14.58 26.65 4.59
CA GLY A 268 -13.54 27.58 4.20
C GLY A 268 -12.14 27.00 4.26
N LEU A 269 -11.17 27.93 4.33
CA LEU A 269 -9.77 27.63 4.57
C LEU A 269 -9.54 26.87 5.89
N VAL A 270 -10.35 27.13 6.93
CA VAL A 270 -10.21 26.44 8.23
C VAL A 270 -10.54 24.95 8.09
N GLY A 271 -11.63 24.60 7.41
CA GLY A 271 -12.01 23.20 7.21
C GLY A 271 -11.03 22.43 6.32
N THR A 272 -10.61 23.03 5.21
CA THR A 272 -9.59 22.43 4.33
C THR A 272 -8.23 22.33 5.02
N GLY A 273 -7.85 23.33 5.81
CA GLY A 273 -6.66 23.32 6.67
C GLY A 273 -6.69 22.20 7.72
N LEU A 274 -7.84 21.96 8.35
CA LEU A 274 -8.03 20.83 9.27
C LEU A 274 -7.77 19.49 8.57
N VAL A 275 -8.29 19.29 7.35
CA VAL A 275 -8.03 18.07 6.56
C VAL A 275 -6.54 17.90 6.29
N LEU A 276 -5.85 18.96 5.86
CA LEU A 276 -4.40 18.94 5.62
C LEU A 276 -3.62 18.57 6.90
N VAL A 277 -3.99 19.17 8.03
CA VAL A 277 -3.38 18.87 9.34
C VAL A 277 -3.62 17.41 9.73
N LEU A 278 -4.82 16.86 9.55
CA LEU A 278 -5.11 15.46 9.87
C LEU A 278 -4.29 14.49 9.00
N TYR A 279 -4.11 14.77 7.71
CA TYR A 279 -3.25 13.99 6.83
C TYR A 279 -1.76 14.15 7.14
N ALA A 280 -1.32 15.35 7.54
CA ALA A 280 0.04 15.57 8.02
C ALA A 280 0.31 14.81 9.33
N MET A 281 -0.66 14.77 10.26
CA MET A 281 -0.59 13.96 11.47
C MET A 281 -0.59 12.45 11.15
N LEU A 282 -1.36 12.00 10.15
CA LEU A 282 -1.32 10.63 9.64
C LEU A 282 0.08 10.29 9.13
N ALA A 283 0.66 11.16 8.28
CA ALA A 283 2.01 10.98 7.75
C ALA A 283 3.04 10.88 8.87
N TYR A 284 3.03 11.84 9.79
CA TYR A 284 3.93 11.86 10.96
C TYR A 284 3.79 10.58 11.79
N THR A 285 2.55 10.20 12.12
CA THR A 285 2.27 9.04 12.98
C THR A 285 2.65 7.74 12.29
N GLY A 286 2.31 7.56 11.03
CA GLY A 286 2.63 6.37 10.24
C GLY A 286 4.14 6.16 10.09
N PHE A 287 4.89 7.22 9.75
CA PHE A 287 6.35 7.13 9.69
C PHE A 287 7.00 6.95 11.06
N ARG A 288 6.42 7.54 12.12
CA ARG A 288 6.86 7.30 13.49
C ARG A 288 6.68 5.83 13.89
N ILE A 289 5.55 5.20 13.55
CA ILE A 289 5.31 3.77 13.76
C ILE A 289 6.35 2.94 13.01
N ALA A 290 6.59 3.24 11.73
CA ALA A 290 7.59 2.53 10.93
C ALA A 290 9.00 2.63 11.54
N ARG A 291 9.44 3.84 11.92
CA ARG A 291 10.80 4.07 12.47
C ARG A 291 11.03 3.38 13.81
N ARG A 292 10.00 3.22 14.64
CA ARG A 292 10.10 2.65 16.00
C ARG A 292 10.01 1.13 16.04
N ASN A 293 9.52 0.50 14.99
CA ASN A 293 9.48 -0.96 14.89
C ASN A 293 10.86 -1.52 14.53
N VAL A 294 11.15 -2.77 14.93
CA VAL A 294 12.42 -3.44 14.62
C VAL A 294 12.29 -4.33 13.37
N ASP A 295 11.14 -4.98 13.21
CA ASP A 295 10.85 -5.91 12.12
C ASP A 295 10.82 -5.21 10.75
N PRO A 296 11.69 -5.58 9.78
CA PRO A 296 11.69 -5.01 8.44
C PRO A 296 10.36 -5.11 7.70
N PHE A 297 9.59 -6.18 7.91
CA PHE A 297 8.26 -6.31 7.33
C PHE A 297 7.33 -5.20 7.81
N ILE A 298 7.25 -5.00 9.13
CA ILE A 298 6.42 -3.95 9.72
C ILE A 298 6.88 -2.57 9.24
N LYS A 299 8.19 -2.33 9.13
CA LYS A 299 8.73 -1.08 8.59
C LYS A 299 8.19 -0.80 7.19
N ILE A 300 8.31 -1.77 6.27
CA ILE A 300 7.87 -1.63 4.88
C ILE A 300 6.35 -1.46 4.82
N VAL A 301 5.57 -2.30 5.50
CA VAL A 301 4.10 -2.21 5.47
C VAL A 301 3.61 -0.88 6.05
N ALA A 302 4.08 -0.49 7.25
CA ALA A 302 3.63 0.75 7.89
C ALA A 302 3.94 1.99 7.05
N SER A 303 5.17 2.09 6.55
CA SER A 303 5.59 3.23 5.71
C SER A 303 4.87 3.24 4.35
N SER A 304 4.64 2.07 3.74
CA SER A 304 3.94 1.97 2.45
C SER A 304 2.45 2.27 2.58
N CYS A 305 1.78 1.80 3.64
CA CYS A 305 0.40 2.19 3.94
C CYS A 305 0.29 3.71 4.15
N THR A 306 1.26 4.30 4.84
CA THR A 306 1.29 5.76 5.07
C THR A 306 1.41 6.53 3.76
N VAL A 307 2.37 6.15 2.90
CA VAL A 307 2.54 6.78 1.58
C VAL A 307 1.34 6.55 0.68
N TRP A 308 0.71 5.37 0.73
CA TRP A 308 -0.50 5.10 -0.04
C TRP A 308 -1.64 6.04 0.35
N LEU A 309 -1.99 6.11 1.64
CA LEU A 309 -3.10 6.95 2.11
C LEU A 309 -2.83 8.44 1.90
N VAL A 310 -1.64 8.91 2.27
CA VAL A 310 -1.27 10.33 2.13
C VAL A 310 -1.09 10.69 0.66
N GLY A 311 -0.47 9.83 -0.14
CA GLY A 311 -0.27 10.06 -1.57
C GLY A 311 -1.58 10.14 -2.34
N GLN A 312 -2.55 9.27 -2.06
CA GLN A 312 -3.89 9.39 -2.63
C GLN A 312 -4.57 10.69 -2.23
N ALA A 313 -4.48 11.08 -0.95
CA ALA A 313 -5.04 12.33 -0.48
C ALA A 313 -4.40 13.56 -1.14
N SER A 314 -3.07 13.56 -1.28
CA SER A 314 -2.35 14.62 -1.98
C SER A 314 -2.74 14.72 -3.46
N ILE A 315 -2.95 13.58 -4.15
CA ILE A 315 -3.44 13.60 -5.54
C ILE A 315 -4.87 14.15 -5.62
N ASN A 316 -5.76 13.70 -4.73
CA ASN A 316 -7.14 14.16 -4.68
C ASN A 316 -7.22 15.68 -4.45
N ILE A 317 -6.58 16.16 -3.39
CA ILE A 317 -6.50 17.58 -3.08
C ILE A 317 -5.86 18.34 -4.24
N GLY A 318 -4.76 17.81 -4.80
CA GLY A 318 -4.03 18.42 -5.90
C GLY A 318 -4.88 18.68 -7.14
N TYR A 319 -5.71 17.73 -7.58
CA TYR A 319 -6.58 18.02 -8.74
C TYR A 319 -7.77 18.91 -8.39
N VAL A 320 -8.26 18.89 -7.14
CA VAL A 320 -9.35 19.78 -6.72
C VAL A 320 -8.89 21.23 -6.71
N VAL A 321 -7.66 21.52 -6.29
CA VAL A 321 -7.06 22.87 -6.34
C VAL A 321 -6.44 23.22 -7.69
N GLY A 322 -6.60 22.37 -8.72
CA GLY A 322 -6.12 22.65 -10.07
C GLY A 322 -4.61 22.48 -10.29
N LEU A 323 -3.89 21.76 -9.42
CA LEU A 323 -2.47 21.45 -9.59
C LEU A 323 -2.21 20.15 -10.38
N LEU A 324 -3.20 19.28 -10.50
CA LEU A 324 -3.12 17.98 -11.19
C LEU A 324 -4.38 17.75 -12.05
N PRO A 325 -4.31 16.90 -13.09
CA PRO A 325 -5.50 16.49 -13.85
C PRO A 325 -6.44 15.62 -12.99
N VAL A 326 -7.74 15.66 -13.29
CA VAL A 326 -8.77 14.93 -12.54
C VAL A 326 -8.62 13.42 -12.75
N THR A 327 -8.19 12.71 -11.71
CA THR A 327 -7.91 11.26 -11.76
C THR A 327 -9.08 10.39 -11.30
N GLY A 328 -10.08 10.95 -10.62
CA GLY A 328 -11.22 10.20 -10.06
C GLY A 328 -10.86 9.30 -8.87
N ILE A 329 -9.83 9.69 -8.11
CA ILE A 329 -9.42 8.99 -6.89
C ILE A 329 -10.12 9.64 -5.71
N THR A 330 -10.87 8.86 -4.94
CA THR A 330 -11.56 9.33 -3.72
C THR A 330 -10.57 9.73 -2.62
N LEU A 331 -10.91 10.75 -1.83
CA LEU A 331 -10.17 11.16 -0.64
C LEU A 331 -10.34 10.11 0.48
N PRO A 332 -9.27 9.41 0.92
CA PRO A 332 -9.38 8.35 1.91
C PRO A 332 -10.11 8.79 3.20
N MET A 333 -10.92 7.92 3.80
CA MET A 333 -11.75 8.20 5.00
C MET A 333 -12.83 9.31 4.88
N ILE A 334 -12.70 10.24 3.94
CA ILE A 334 -13.56 11.43 3.85
C ILE A 334 -14.61 11.28 2.76
N SER A 335 -14.22 10.89 1.55
CA SER A 335 -15.13 10.76 0.40
C SER A 335 -16.12 9.61 0.53
N ALA A 336 -17.27 9.74 -0.16
CA ALA A 336 -18.20 8.64 -0.37
C ALA A 336 -17.52 7.54 -1.21
N GLY A 337 -17.52 6.31 -0.70
CA GLY A 337 -16.84 5.19 -1.31
C GLY A 337 -16.92 3.94 -0.45
N GLY A 338 -17.87 3.05 -0.75
CA GLY A 338 -18.22 1.94 0.14
C GLY A 338 -17.05 1.00 0.43
N THR A 339 -16.51 0.33 -0.60
CA THR A 339 -15.39 -0.61 -0.43
C THR A 339 -14.09 0.09 -0.03
N SER A 340 -13.81 1.26 -0.61
CA SER A 340 -12.62 2.07 -0.29
C SER A 340 -12.58 2.47 1.19
N LEU A 341 -13.72 2.86 1.78
CA LEU A 341 -13.79 3.17 3.21
C LEU A 341 -13.46 1.94 4.06
N ILE A 342 -14.09 0.80 3.79
CA ILE A 342 -13.82 -0.45 4.52
C ILE A 342 -12.33 -0.81 4.46
N VAL A 343 -11.73 -0.78 3.27
CA VAL A 343 -10.32 -1.13 3.08
C VAL A 343 -9.39 -0.12 3.72
N THR A 344 -9.70 1.17 3.64
CA THR A 344 -8.94 2.23 4.33
C THR A 344 -8.99 2.03 5.85
N MET A 345 -10.16 1.75 6.41
CA MET A 345 -10.31 1.45 7.84
C MET A 345 -9.54 0.18 8.24
N PHE A 346 -9.53 -0.85 7.39
CA PHE A 346 -8.68 -2.03 7.58
C PHE A 346 -7.19 -1.66 7.63
N VAL A 347 -6.71 -0.81 6.72
CA VAL A 347 -5.32 -0.31 6.69
C VAL A 347 -4.99 0.50 7.95
N PHE A 348 -5.90 1.34 8.44
CA PHE A 348 -5.74 2.00 9.73
C PHE A 348 -5.64 0.97 10.88
N GLY A 349 -6.40 -0.12 10.82
CA GLY A 349 -6.30 -1.24 11.75
C GLY A 349 -4.93 -1.90 11.73
N ILE A 350 -4.31 -2.08 10.54
CA ILE A 350 -2.92 -2.55 10.40
C ILE A 350 -1.94 -1.59 11.08
N LEU A 351 -2.04 -0.29 10.79
CA LEU A 351 -1.17 0.73 11.40
C LEU A 351 -1.31 0.75 12.92
N ALA A 352 -2.55 0.63 13.42
CA ALA A 352 -2.85 0.51 14.82
C ALA A 352 -2.18 -0.75 15.41
N ASN A 353 -2.34 -1.93 14.78
CA ASN A 353 -1.68 -3.16 15.22
C ASN A 353 -0.16 -2.95 15.41
N PHE A 354 0.50 -2.34 14.43
CA PHE A 354 1.93 -2.09 14.46
C PHE A 354 2.38 -1.02 15.45
N ALA A 355 1.52 -0.06 15.77
CA ALA A 355 1.77 0.91 16.83
C ALA A 355 1.82 0.26 18.21
N ARG A 356 1.18 -0.90 18.42
CA ARG A 356 1.25 -1.67 19.68
C ARG A 356 2.49 -2.53 19.80
N THR A 357 3.02 -3.03 18.68
CA THR A 357 4.24 -3.85 18.66
C THR A 357 5.52 -3.02 18.80
N GLU A 358 5.43 -1.69 18.91
CA GLU A 358 6.59 -0.86 19.25
C GLU A 358 7.17 -1.29 20.61
N PRO A 359 8.49 -1.49 20.74
CA PRO A 359 9.12 -1.90 22.01
C PRO A 359 8.79 -0.95 23.17
N GLN A 360 8.73 0.35 22.89
CA GLN A 360 8.39 1.38 23.87
C GLN A 360 6.89 1.43 24.19
N ALA A 361 6.01 1.12 23.23
CA ALA A 361 4.57 1.06 23.48
C ALA A 361 4.20 -0.19 24.27
N ALA A 362 4.84 -1.33 23.98
CA ALA A 362 4.75 -2.52 24.80
C ALA A 362 5.19 -2.21 26.25
N ALA A 363 6.35 -1.57 26.44
CA ALA A 363 6.82 -1.16 27.76
C ALA A 363 5.86 -0.18 28.49
N ALA A 364 5.31 0.81 27.79
CA ALA A 364 4.34 1.74 28.37
C ALA A 364 3.00 1.06 28.73
N LEU A 365 2.53 0.12 27.91
CA LEU A 365 1.34 -0.72 28.20
C LEU A 365 1.58 -1.65 29.39
N TYR A 366 2.81 -2.12 29.60
CA TYR A 366 3.19 -2.88 30.80
C TYR A 366 3.22 -2.00 32.05
N ALA A 367 3.68 -0.75 31.94
CA ALA A 367 3.76 0.16 33.08
C ALA A 367 2.40 0.78 33.49
N GLN A 368 1.51 1.07 32.53
CA GLN A 368 0.25 1.78 32.77
C GLN A 368 -0.99 0.87 32.71
N GLY A 369 -0.84 -0.39 32.29
CA GLY A 369 -1.95 -1.32 32.04
C GLY A 369 -2.76 -0.96 30.77
N PRO A 370 -3.57 -1.88 30.23
CA PRO A 370 -4.43 -1.57 29.09
C PRO A 370 -5.49 -0.54 29.50
N GLY A 371 -5.47 0.64 28.86
CA GLY A 371 -6.49 1.68 29.05
C GLY A 371 -7.90 1.17 28.75
N ARG A 372 -8.94 1.85 29.26
CA ARG A 372 -10.35 1.41 29.17
C ARG A 372 -10.78 1.00 27.76
N VAL A 373 -10.36 1.74 26.73
CA VAL A 373 -10.65 1.42 25.31
C VAL A 373 -9.94 0.15 24.85
N ALA A 374 -8.69 -0.08 25.26
CA ALA A 374 -7.95 -1.30 24.93
C ALA A 374 -8.56 -2.54 25.62
N ARG A 375 -9.07 -2.36 26.85
CA ARG A 375 -9.79 -3.39 27.62
C ARG A 375 -11.16 -3.71 27.03
N PHE A 376 -11.92 -2.69 26.64
CA PHE A 376 -13.22 -2.84 25.96
C PHE A 376 -13.06 -3.58 24.63
N LEU A 377 -12.01 -3.29 23.87
CA LEU A 377 -11.69 -4.02 22.66
C LEU A 377 -11.08 -5.42 22.95
N GLY A 378 -10.99 -5.90 24.20
CA GLY A 378 -10.45 -7.23 24.51
C GLY A 378 -8.99 -7.43 24.07
N ILE A 379 -8.24 -6.36 23.81
CA ILE A 379 -6.90 -6.45 23.19
C ILE A 379 -5.87 -6.54 24.29
N HIS A 380 -5.57 -7.77 24.68
CA HIS A 380 -4.54 -8.08 25.66
C HIS A 380 -3.19 -8.01 24.95
N SER A 381 -2.27 -7.20 25.49
CA SER A 381 -0.86 -7.23 25.10
C SER A 381 -0.30 -8.60 25.46
N ARG A 382 -0.49 -9.62 24.61
CA ARG A 382 0.23 -10.88 24.79
C ARG A 382 1.70 -10.54 24.63
N PRO A 383 2.54 -10.92 25.61
CA PRO A 383 3.97 -10.74 25.46
C PRO A 383 4.40 -11.50 24.22
N THR A 384 5.33 -10.93 23.45
CA THR A 384 6.23 -11.74 22.64
C THR A 384 7.47 -11.99 23.50
N PRO A 385 7.46 -12.92 24.48
CA PRO A 385 8.71 -13.35 25.07
C PRO A 385 9.39 -14.19 23.99
N GLY A 386 10.44 -13.68 23.35
CA GLY A 386 11.11 -14.52 22.35
C GLY A 386 12.29 -13.93 21.64
N ALA A 387 12.14 -12.83 20.89
CA ALA A 387 13.16 -12.48 19.91
C ALA A 387 14.52 -12.08 20.53
N GLY A 388 14.51 -11.42 21.69
CA GLY A 388 15.73 -11.11 22.45
C GLY A 388 16.22 -12.28 23.30
N THR A 389 15.33 -12.96 24.01
CA THR A 389 15.67 -14.00 24.99
C THR A 389 16.04 -15.34 24.36
N GLU A 390 15.41 -15.75 23.25
CA GLU A 390 15.82 -16.96 22.50
C GLU A 390 17.17 -16.77 21.81
N ASN A 391 17.42 -15.59 21.22
CA ASN A 391 18.72 -15.31 20.59
C ASN A 391 19.84 -15.30 21.63
N THR A 392 19.60 -14.73 22.81
CA THR A 392 20.56 -14.79 23.93
C THR A 392 20.75 -16.21 24.47
N LYS A 393 19.68 -17.00 24.59
CA LYS A 393 19.77 -18.42 24.99
C LYS A 393 20.49 -19.28 23.94
N ARG A 394 20.25 -19.05 22.64
CA ARG A 394 20.93 -19.72 21.52
C ARG A 394 22.40 -19.31 21.45
N ALA A 395 22.73 -18.04 21.67
CA ALA A 395 24.09 -17.54 21.75
C ALA A 395 24.84 -18.17 22.94
N ARG A 396 24.24 -18.20 24.14
CA ARG A 396 24.81 -18.90 25.30
C ARG A 396 25.00 -20.40 25.06
N ARG A 397 24.04 -21.08 24.42
CA ARG A 397 24.16 -22.50 24.05
C ARG A 397 25.24 -22.74 23.00
N ARG A 398 25.46 -21.81 22.06
CA ARG A 398 26.57 -21.89 21.10
C ARG A 398 27.92 -21.69 21.78
N ALA A 399 28.05 -20.66 22.62
CA ALA A 399 29.26 -20.41 23.40
C ALA A 399 29.62 -21.61 24.29
N ALA A 400 28.66 -22.18 25.02
CA ALA A 400 28.88 -23.36 25.86
C ALA A 400 29.29 -24.61 25.04
N ARG A 401 28.77 -24.77 23.81
CA ARG A 401 29.17 -25.87 22.91
C ARG A 401 30.58 -25.67 22.34
N GLU A 402 30.98 -24.43 22.06
CA GLU A 402 32.33 -24.11 21.61
C GLU A 402 33.35 -24.32 22.74
N GLU A 403 33.01 -23.90 23.95
CA GLU A 403 33.83 -24.11 25.15
C GLU A 403 34.00 -25.60 25.47
N ALA A 404 32.91 -26.40 25.41
CA ALA A 404 32.99 -27.85 25.58
C ALA A 404 33.82 -28.55 24.48
N ARG A 405 33.79 -28.05 23.24
CA ARG A 405 34.64 -28.55 22.16
C ARG A 405 36.10 -28.17 22.35
N ALA A 406 36.38 -26.98 22.85
CA ALA A 406 37.74 -26.53 23.19
C ALA A 406 38.32 -27.35 24.35
N ALA A 407 37.52 -27.64 25.39
CA ALA A 407 37.92 -28.50 26.50
C ALA A 407 38.28 -29.93 26.04
N ARG A 408 37.44 -30.55 25.21
CA ARG A 408 37.72 -31.88 24.63
C ARG A 408 38.97 -31.91 23.75
N ARG A 409 39.28 -30.81 23.04
CA ARG A 409 40.51 -30.69 22.25
C ARG A 409 41.76 -30.60 23.14
N ARG A 410 41.68 -29.88 24.26
CA ARG A 410 42.77 -29.79 25.26
C ARG A 410 43.04 -31.14 25.92
N GLU A 411 41.98 -31.83 26.33
CA GLU A 411 42.09 -33.16 26.95
C GLU A 411 42.68 -34.21 25.99
N ARG A 412 42.31 -34.14 24.70
CA ARG A 412 42.90 -35.01 23.67
C ARG A 412 44.37 -34.66 23.39
N ALA A 413 44.75 -33.39 23.47
CA ALA A 413 46.14 -32.94 23.32
C ALA A 413 47.01 -33.36 24.51
N GLU A 414 46.47 -33.37 25.73
CA GLU A 414 47.16 -33.86 26.92
C GLU A 414 47.36 -35.38 26.91
N ARG A 415 46.36 -36.15 26.45
CA ARG A 415 46.50 -37.61 26.23
C ARG A 415 47.46 -37.99 25.12
N SER A 416 47.81 -37.06 24.24
CA SER A 416 48.73 -37.28 23.11
C SER A 416 50.19 -36.90 23.41
N ARG A 417 50.50 -36.47 24.65
CA ARG A 417 51.88 -36.18 25.04
C ARG A 417 52.61 -37.50 25.35
N PRO A 418 53.69 -37.84 24.63
CA PRO A 418 54.50 -39.01 24.97
C PRO A 418 55.21 -38.78 26.31
N ALA A 419 55.15 -39.78 27.19
CA ALA A 419 55.89 -39.80 28.44
C ALA A 419 57.39 -39.69 28.14
N ARG A 420 58.04 -38.62 28.63
CA ARG A 420 59.50 -38.56 28.69
C ARG A 420 59.97 -39.70 29.60
N ARG A 421 60.49 -40.77 29.00
CA ARG A 421 61.32 -41.77 29.68
C ARG A 421 62.58 -41.06 30.16
N GLY A 422 62.86 -41.22 31.45
CA GLY A 422 64.12 -40.82 32.03
C GLY A 422 65.24 -41.66 31.44
N ASP A 423 66.38 -41.02 31.23
CA ASP A 423 67.65 -41.70 31.15
C ASP A 423 68.65 -40.80 31.87
N GLY A 424 69.35 -41.38 32.83
CA GLY A 424 70.45 -40.75 33.52
C GLY A 424 71.69 -41.55 33.23
N ASP A 425 72.81 -40.89 32.91
CA ASP A 425 74.10 -41.27 33.46
C ASP A 425 75.12 -40.13 33.35
N ARG A 426 76.07 -40.22 34.26
CA ARG A 426 77.21 -39.38 34.62
C ARG A 426 78.25 -39.26 33.51
N SER A 427 78.98 -38.13 33.49
CA SER A 427 80.44 -38.11 33.75
C SER A 427 81.04 -36.72 33.50
N ASP A 428 81.49 -36.10 34.59
CA ASP A 428 82.88 -35.72 34.85
C ASP A 428 83.72 -34.85 33.88
N ARG A 429 84.30 -33.80 34.52
CA ARG A 429 85.62 -33.15 34.35
C ARG A 429 85.68 -31.72 33.79
N ARG A 430 85.94 -30.80 34.73
CA ARG A 430 87.04 -29.79 34.82
C ARG A 430 87.27 -28.92 33.56
N ALA A 431 87.32 -27.58 33.58
CA ALA A 431 88.15 -26.72 34.43
C ALA A 431 87.80 -25.21 34.29
N HIS A 432 88.15 -24.48 35.35
CA HIS A 432 88.12 -23.04 35.69
C HIS A 432 88.92 -22.07 34.76
N PRO A 433 89.08 -20.75 35.06
CA PRO A 433 88.20 -19.76 35.73
C PRO A 433 88.20 -18.37 35.05
N GLY A 434 87.42 -17.41 35.57
CA GLY A 434 87.64 -16.00 35.22
C GLY A 434 86.68 -14.96 35.82
N ASN A 435 86.69 -14.82 37.15
CA ASN A 435 86.49 -13.59 37.93
C ASN A 435 85.26 -12.68 37.64
N ALA A 436 84.37 -12.55 38.63
CA ALA A 436 84.30 -11.38 39.53
C ALA A 436 83.29 -10.34 39.01
N ARG A 437 82.38 -9.76 39.79
CA ARG A 437 82.26 -9.62 41.24
C ARG A 437 80.85 -9.10 41.54
N ARG A 438 80.39 -9.48 42.74
CA ARG A 438 79.49 -8.75 43.67
C ARG A 438 78.03 -8.62 43.27
N SER A 439 77.14 -9.41 43.89
CA SER A 439 76.66 -9.28 45.28
C SER A 439 75.89 -7.97 45.48
N GLY A 440 74.64 -7.97 45.87
CA GLY A 440 73.80 -9.05 46.33
C GLY A 440 72.67 -8.46 47.16
N THR A 441 71.64 -9.28 47.36
CA THR A 441 70.92 -9.46 48.64
C THR A 441 70.33 -8.22 49.32
N ARG A 442 69.10 -8.19 49.78
CA ARG A 442 68.05 -9.21 49.99
C ARG A 442 66.92 -8.42 50.67
N SER A 443 65.72 -8.99 50.63
CA SER A 443 64.67 -8.77 51.65
C SER A 443 64.04 -7.38 51.62
N GLY A 444 62.73 -7.20 51.68
CA GLY A 444 61.66 -8.11 51.98
C GLY A 444 60.50 -7.27 52.48
N THR A 445 59.30 -7.57 51.98
CA THR A 445 58.00 -7.45 52.65
C THR A 445 57.49 -6.10 53.16
N LYS A 446 56.16 -5.98 53.02
CA LYS A 446 55.23 -5.02 53.65
C LYS A 446 55.27 -3.62 53.06
N SER A 447 54.19 -2.86 53.01
CA SER A 447 52.74 -3.02 53.19
C SER A 447 52.21 -1.58 53.06
N GLN A 448 50.90 -1.43 52.89
CA GLN A 448 50.14 -0.18 53.10
C GLN A 448 50.09 0.77 51.89
N ARG A 449 48.94 0.80 51.21
CA ARG A 449 47.79 1.72 51.42
C ARG A 449 48.15 3.13 50.94
N ALA A 450 47.56 3.53 49.81
CA ALA A 450 46.41 4.45 49.75
C ALA A 450 46.94 5.90 49.76
N VAL A 451 46.62 6.78 48.82
CA VAL A 451 45.31 7.39 48.57
C VAL A 451 45.50 8.34 47.37
N ALA A 452 44.42 8.55 46.60
CA ALA A 452 44.05 9.70 45.73
C ALA A 452 45.14 10.65 45.20
N GLY A 453 45.10 11.10 43.96
CA GLY A 453 44.03 11.16 42.98
C GLY A 453 44.25 12.37 42.07
N ARG A 454 43.36 12.50 41.08
CA ARG A 454 43.02 13.72 40.31
C ARG A 454 44.02 14.21 39.24
N THR A 455 43.63 13.99 37.98
CA THR A 455 43.20 15.00 36.97
C THR A 455 44.33 15.82 36.40
N SER A 456 44.69 15.66 35.12
CA SER A 456 44.12 16.35 33.95
C SER A 456 45.30 16.41 32.95
N GLY A 457 45.19 16.50 31.64
CA GLY A 457 44.12 16.64 30.67
C GLY A 457 44.77 16.81 29.30
N ARG A 458 43.94 16.82 28.24
CA ARG A 458 44.14 17.44 26.91
C ARG A 458 45.36 16.99 26.07
N SER A 459 45.24 16.48 24.85
CA SER A 459 44.53 16.89 23.62
C SER A 459 45.54 17.36 22.59
N ALA A 460 45.40 16.82 21.37
CA ALA A 460 45.82 17.38 20.08
C ALA A 460 47.35 17.54 19.89
N GLU A 461 47.97 17.50 18.71
CA GLU A 461 47.50 17.68 17.35
C GLU A 461 48.66 17.29 16.40
N ARG A 462 48.33 17.18 15.12
CA ARG A 462 49.15 17.45 13.92
C ARG A 462 49.80 16.30 13.14
N ALA A 463 49.34 16.31 11.90
CA ALA A 463 49.82 15.69 10.68
C ALA A 463 50.90 16.55 10.00
N THR A 464 51.70 15.91 9.14
CA THR A 464 52.26 16.39 7.86
C THR A 464 52.78 15.13 7.14
N ASP A 465 52.24 14.69 6.00
CA ASP A 465 52.26 15.18 4.62
C ASP A 465 53.55 14.85 3.82
N ARG A 466 53.33 14.03 2.78
CA ARG A 466 54.00 13.86 1.47
C ARG A 466 55.53 13.73 1.34
N ARG A 467 55.94 12.71 0.57
CA ARG A 467 56.59 12.83 -0.76
C ARG A 467 56.73 11.48 -1.48
N ASP A 468 56.36 11.49 -2.76
CA ASP A 468 56.75 10.55 -3.82
C ASP A 468 57.91 11.21 -4.62
N PRO A 469 58.77 10.48 -5.36
CA PRO A 469 58.48 10.29 -6.79
C PRO A 469 59.01 8.97 -7.41
N GLY A 470 58.41 8.57 -8.55
CA GLY A 470 58.77 7.39 -9.32
C GLY A 470 59.83 7.56 -10.42
N THR A 471 60.10 6.47 -11.16
CA THR A 471 60.55 6.38 -12.57
C THR A 471 60.61 4.90 -13.01
N GLN A 472 60.98 4.61 -14.25
CA GLN A 472 60.18 3.91 -15.26
C GLN A 472 61.07 2.95 -16.10
N ARG A 473 60.43 1.98 -16.80
CA ARG A 473 60.93 1.13 -17.95
C ARG A 473 61.77 -0.11 -17.55
N ASP A 474 61.75 -1.27 -18.23
CA ASP A 474 61.51 -1.56 -19.66
C ASP A 474 61.08 -3.02 -19.95
N ARG A 475 60.68 -3.29 -21.21
CA ARG A 475 60.16 -4.57 -21.78
C ARG A 475 61.26 -5.57 -22.19
N GLY A 476 60.93 -6.87 -22.28
CA GLY A 476 61.73 -7.91 -22.98
C GLY A 476 61.08 -9.30 -22.96
N ALA A 477 61.31 -10.12 -24.00
CA ALA A 477 60.44 -11.17 -24.55
C ALA A 477 60.96 -12.62 -24.47
N ARG A 478 60.08 -13.61 -24.78
CA ARG A 478 60.26 -14.95 -25.46
C ARG A 478 59.31 -16.02 -24.86
N GLN A 479 58.39 -16.67 -25.59
CA GLN A 479 58.47 -17.73 -26.64
C GLN A 479 58.85 -19.14 -26.15
N ASP A 480 57.87 -20.08 -26.19
CA ASP A 480 57.86 -21.43 -26.81
C ASP A 480 56.62 -22.22 -26.31
N ARG A 481 55.66 -22.70 -27.14
CA ARG A 481 55.59 -23.75 -28.20
C ARG A 481 55.38 -25.20 -27.69
N GLY A 482 54.38 -25.87 -28.27
CA GLY A 482 54.20 -27.35 -28.33
C GLY A 482 52.87 -27.85 -27.74
N ALA A 483 51.74 -27.92 -28.45
CA ALA A 483 51.33 -28.84 -29.53
C ALA A 483 50.79 -30.22 -29.06
N ARG A 484 49.51 -30.49 -29.38
CA ARG A 484 49.02 -31.78 -29.92
C ARG A 484 47.59 -31.62 -30.50
N GLN A 485 47.52 -31.69 -31.83
CA GLN A 485 46.36 -32.05 -32.64
C GLN A 485 46.50 -33.52 -33.04
N ASP A 486 45.39 -34.23 -33.22
CA ASP A 486 45.02 -34.84 -34.52
C ASP A 486 43.64 -35.54 -34.37
N ARG A 487 42.63 -35.09 -35.15
CA ARG A 487 42.08 -35.70 -36.39
C ARG A 487 40.95 -36.71 -36.09
N GLY A 488 39.86 -36.77 -36.86
CA GLY A 488 39.58 -36.17 -38.15
C GLY A 488 38.10 -36.35 -38.54
N ALA A 489 37.71 -35.55 -39.54
CA ALA A 489 36.38 -35.44 -40.12
C ALA A 489 36.07 -36.51 -41.18
N ARG A 490 34.79 -36.74 -41.48
CA ARG A 490 34.16 -36.38 -42.79
C ARG A 490 32.75 -37.00 -42.99
N ARG A 491 31.82 -36.10 -43.35
CA ARG A 491 30.90 -36.07 -44.51
C ARG A 491 29.77 -37.13 -44.72
N THR A 492 28.66 -36.54 -45.20
CA THR A 492 27.72 -36.91 -46.29
C THR A 492 26.41 -37.68 -46.02
N ALA A 493 25.34 -37.05 -46.52
CA ALA A 493 24.17 -37.59 -47.25
C ALA A 493 23.04 -38.31 -46.49
N GLY A 494 21.80 -37.83 -46.68
CA GLY A 494 20.61 -38.70 -46.71
C GLY A 494 20.38 -39.24 -48.14
N PRO A 495 19.24 -39.88 -48.49
CA PRO A 495 18.03 -40.19 -47.70
C PRO A 495 17.58 -41.68 -47.82
N ALA A 496 16.35 -41.95 -47.36
CA ALA A 496 15.46 -43.10 -47.65
C ALA A 496 15.49 -44.32 -46.70
N GLY A 497 14.29 -44.78 -46.33
CA GLY A 497 14.03 -46.19 -46.01
C GLY A 497 13.18 -46.49 -44.77
N SER A 498 11.92 -46.86 -45.05
CA SER A 498 11.06 -47.82 -44.32
C SER A 498 10.49 -47.50 -42.92
N ASP A 499 9.18 -47.24 -42.95
CA ASP A 499 8.15 -47.53 -41.94
C ASP A 499 8.15 -49.04 -41.54
N PRO A 500 7.68 -49.44 -40.34
CA PRO A 500 6.26 -49.85 -40.26
C PRO A 500 5.52 -49.55 -38.92
N ARG A 501 4.26 -49.13 -39.09
CA ARG A 501 3.03 -49.57 -38.37
C ARG A 501 2.70 -48.99 -36.98
N ARG A 502 1.61 -48.22 -36.94
CA ARG A 502 0.34 -48.39 -36.15
C ARG A 502 -0.59 -47.21 -36.52
N GLY A 503 -1.68 -47.38 -37.29
CA GLY A 503 -3.05 -47.75 -36.85
C GLY A 503 -3.69 -46.56 -36.10
N ASP A 504 -4.65 -45.78 -36.61
CA ASP A 504 -6.06 -46.09 -36.99
C ASP A 504 -6.68 -44.83 -37.67
N PRO A 505 -7.77 -44.85 -38.48
CA PRO A 505 -9.13 -44.94 -37.89
C PRO A 505 -10.26 -45.53 -38.79
N ARG A 506 -11.33 -46.06 -38.19
CA ARG A 506 -12.65 -46.24 -38.83
C ARG A 506 -13.83 -45.98 -37.88
N ALA A 507 -14.63 -44.98 -38.28
CA ALA A 507 -16.06 -44.98 -38.62
C ALA A 507 -17.17 -45.66 -37.77
N ALA A 508 -18.36 -45.02 -37.89
CA ALA A 508 -19.74 -45.44 -37.59
C ALA A 508 -20.16 -45.37 -36.10
N GLY A 509 -21.30 -44.82 -35.70
CA GLY A 509 -22.56 -44.53 -36.38
C GLY A 509 -23.66 -45.44 -35.80
N ASN A 510 -24.68 -44.88 -35.13
CA ASN A 510 -26.00 -45.53 -35.12
C ASN A 510 -27.15 -44.57 -34.76
N ALA A 511 -28.25 -44.80 -35.47
CA ALA A 511 -29.45 -43.99 -35.58
C ALA A 511 -30.52 -44.28 -34.50
N ARG A 512 -31.53 -43.41 -34.41
CA ARG A 512 -32.96 -43.78 -34.46
C ARG A 512 -33.89 -42.56 -34.59
N MET A 513 -34.77 -42.64 -35.59
CA MET A 513 -35.93 -41.79 -35.91
C MET A 513 -37.03 -41.84 -34.84
N ARG A 514 -37.85 -40.76 -34.74
CA ARG A 514 -39.27 -40.74 -35.16
C ARG A 514 -39.91 -39.36 -34.88
N ASP A 515 -40.45 -38.75 -35.93
CA ASP A 515 -41.56 -37.80 -35.87
C ASP A 515 -42.89 -38.57 -35.67
N ASP A 516 -43.87 -38.00 -34.96
CA ASP A 516 -45.20 -37.69 -35.52
C ASP A 516 -46.14 -36.95 -34.54
N ALA A 517 -47.15 -36.31 -35.12
CA ALA A 517 -48.11 -35.37 -34.56
C ALA A 517 -49.29 -35.96 -33.74
N GLY A 518 -49.99 -35.09 -32.99
CA GLY A 518 -51.48 -35.12 -32.94
C GLY A 518 -52.22 -35.24 -31.59
N ARG A 519 -53.08 -34.23 -31.34
CA ARG A 519 -54.44 -34.25 -30.73
C ARG A 519 -54.69 -34.45 -29.21
N ARG A 520 -55.24 -33.37 -28.62
CA ARG A 520 -56.52 -33.18 -27.87
C ARG A 520 -57.06 -34.27 -26.89
N ARG A 521 -57.40 -33.83 -25.66
CA ARG A 521 -58.72 -33.87 -24.92
C ARG A 521 -58.51 -33.43 -23.45
N GLU A 522 -59.15 -32.35 -22.96
CA GLU A 522 -60.46 -32.27 -22.25
C GLU A 522 -60.45 -32.89 -20.83
N THR A 523 -60.28 -32.11 -19.73
CA THR A 523 -61.26 -31.43 -18.79
C THR A 523 -61.65 -32.28 -17.56
N PRO A 524 -62.33 -31.79 -16.48
CA PRO A 524 -62.63 -30.43 -15.97
C PRO A 524 -62.51 -30.22 -14.42
N GLY A 525 -62.72 -28.98 -13.95
CA GLY A 525 -63.19 -28.62 -12.59
C GLY A 525 -62.92 -27.14 -12.26
N ALA A 526 -63.77 -26.16 -12.66
CA ALA A 526 -64.96 -25.62 -11.96
C ALA A 526 -64.65 -25.10 -10.53
N GLY A 527 -64.95 -23.88 -10.09
CA GLY A 527 -65.63 -22.70 -10.64
C GLY A 527 -65.92 -21.70 -9.50
N ARG A 528 -65.72 -20.39 -9.68
CA ARG A 528 -66.71 -19.27 -9.66
C ARG A 528 -65.88 -17.96 -9.69
N ALA A 529 -65.98 -17.05 -10.66
CA ALA A 529 -67.07 -16.12 -11.03
C ALA A 529 -67.41 -15.11 -9.89
N GLY A 530 -67.46 -13.78 -10.08
CA GLY A 530 -67.64 -12.94 -11.29
C GLY A 530 -66.76 -11.67 -11.31
N LYS A 531 -66.50 -11.06 -12.49
CA LYS A 531 -67.32 -10.04 -13.22
C LYS A 531 -67.44 -8.74 -12.41
N ASP A 532 -67.07 -7.54 -12.88
CA ASP A 532 -67.21 -6.84 -14.17
C ASP A 532 -66.08 -5.76 -14.27
N ARG A 533 -65.75 -5.03 -15.34
CA ARG A 533 -66.07 -4.92 -16.77
C ARG A 533 -64.91 -4.11 -17.39
N MET A 534 -64.67 -4.33 -18.68
CA MET A 534 -63.79 -3.56 -19.58
C MET A 534 -64.12 -2.06 -19.60
N VAL A 535 -63.12 -1.22 -19.87
CA VAL A 535 -63.04 -0.38 -21.10
C VAL A 535 -61.56 -0.11 -21.41
N GLN A 536 -61.17 -0.43 -22.65
CA GLN A 536 -59.90 -0.13 -23.28
C GLN A 536 -60.12 1.14 -24.13
N VAL A 537 -59.32 2.21 -23.91
CA VAL A 537 -59.19 3.31 -24.88
C VAL A 537 -57.72 3.63 -25.07
N GLN A 538 -57.31 3.49 -26.32
CA GLN A 538 -56.02 3.84 -26.89
C GLN A 538 -56.03 5.33 -27.24
N GLY A 539 -55.01 6.07 -26.81
CA GLY A 539 -54.88 7.50 -27.05
C GLY A 539 -53.41 7.91 -27.21
N ASP A 540 -53.03 8.13 -28.46
CA ASP A 540 -51.77 8.68 -28.93
C ASP A 540 -51.70 10.18 -28.60
N GLY A 541 -50.59 10.71 -28.09
CA GLY A 541 -50.53 12.13 -27.69
C GLY A 541 -49.18 12.62 -27.17
N ARG A 542 -48.39 13.22 -28.05
CA ARG A 542 -47.15 13.96 -27.72
C ARG A 542 -47.41 15.09 -26.70
N PRO A 543 -46.49 15.39 -25.76
CA PRO A 543 -46.64 16.52 -24.85
C PRO A 543 -46.33 17.86 -25.55
N ARG A 544 -47.27 18.80 -25.48
CA ARG A 544 -47.08 20.22 -25.85
C ARG A 544 -46.54 21.03 -24.64
N PRO A 545 -45.73 22.08 -24.87
CA PRO A 545 -45.09 22.87 -23.83
C PRO A 545 -46.04 23.83 -23.11
N ILE A 546 -45.75 24.08 -21.83
CA ILE A 546 -46.47 24.96 -20.90
C ILE A 546 -46.18 26.44 -21.25
N PRO A 547 -47.19 27.33 -21.35
CA PRO A 547 -46.97 28.75 -21.59
C PRO A 547 -46.64 29.50 -20.28
N VAL A 548 -45.70 30.43 -20.38
CA VAL A 548 -45.32 31.40 -19.34
C VAL A 548 -46.23 32.62 -19.47
N ASP A 549 -46.94 32.97 -18.40
CA ASP A 549 -47.81 34.14 -18.35
C ASP A 549 -47.04 35.38 -17.87
N HIS A 550 -47.16 36.46 -18.63
CA HIS A 550 -46.51 37.75 -18.42
C HIS A 550 -47.62 38.82 -18.46
N GLN A 551 -48.31 39.10 -17.34
CA GLN A 551 -49.04 40.36 -17.14
C GLN A 551 -49.20 40.68 -15.65
N GLY A 552 -48.80 41.88 -15.25
CA GLY A 552 -49.01 42.37 -13.89
C GLY A 552 -48.34 43.70 -13.55
N GLU A 553 -48.15 44.62 -14.50
CA GLU A 553 -47.91 46.03 -14.17
C GLU A 553 -49.26 46.76 -14.16
N ARG A 554 -49.62 47.38 -13.02
CA ARG A 554 -50.11 48.78 -12.96
C ARG A 554 -50.45 49.29 -11.55
N THR A 555 -49.74 50.37 -11.20
CA THR A 555 -50.25 51.61 -10.58
C THR A 555 -50.43 51.69 -9.07
N ILE A 556 -49.54 52.44 -8.39
CA ILE A 556 -49.94 53.48 -7.42
C ILE A 556 -49.12 54.77 -7.69
N ARG A 557 -49.86 55.89 -7.71
CA ARG A 557 -49.48 57.26 -8.06
C ARG A 557 -48.69 58.01 -6.95
N ARG A 558 -47.88 58.96 -7.44
CA ARG A 558 -47.27 60.17 -6.84
C ARG A 558 -47.97 60.84 -5.64
N SER A 559 -47.14 61.37 -4.72
CA SER A 559 -47.18 62.78 -4.23
C SER A 559 -45.85 63.11 -3.51
N GLY A 560 -45.01 64.02 -4.04
CA GLY A 560 -44.66 65.32 -3.41
C GLY A 560 -43.61 65.17 -2.29
N ARG A 561 -42.45 65.85 -2.25
CA ARG A 561 -42.22 67.29 -2.35
C ARG A 561 -40.69 67.56 -2.30
N THR A 562 -40.26 68.54 -3.08
CA THR A 562 -38.96 69.21 -3.13
C THR A 562 -38.62 69.94 -1.81
N VAL A 563 -37.37 69.91 -1.31
CA VAL A 563 -36.66 71.06 -0.71
C VAL A 563 -35.13 70.87 -0.83
N ARG A 564 -34.47 71.93 -1.32
CA ARG A 564 -33.02 72.19 -1.40
C ARG A 564 -32.33 72.23 -0.03
N ARG A 565 -31.09 71.73 0.07
CA ARG A 565 -29.85 72.55 0.06
C ARG A 565 -28.63 71.65 -0.04
#